data_AF-A0A833UQT6-F1
#
_entry.id   AF-A0A833UQT6-F1
#
_cell.length_a   1.000
_cell.length_b   1.000
_cell.length_c   1.000
_cell.angle_alpha   90.00
_cell.angle_beta   90.00
_cell.angle_gamma   90.00
#
_symmetry.space_group_name_H-M   'P 1'
#
loop_
_entity.id
_entity.type
_entity.pdbx_description
1 polymer ?
#
loop_
_entity_poly.entity_id
_entity_poly.type
_entity_poly.pdbx_seq_one_letter_code
_entity_poly.pdbx_strand_id
1 'polypeptide(L)'
;MNMPVKIQYFKNTKNRELSQTELDALARELDAIKQEVLDDIGEKDAKYIKKVYAAIRYSSILGRACLFAGWFPPAWLLGTGLLSFAKIMENMELGHNVMHGQYDWMNDPRFKGTTYEWDIVGTSDNWRQTHNYKHHTYTNIKGMDDDIGYGLLRLFPEQRWKPGFLLQPLYAIPFCLLFQWGLRSKTLKSLD
;
A
#
# COMPACT_ATOMS: atom_id res chain seq x y z
N MET A 1 3.40 27.99 -1.90
CA MET A 1 2.60 28.47 -3.04
C MET A 1 1.13 28.32 -2.69
N ASN A 2 0.49 29.37 -2.16
CA ASN A 2 -0.93 29.32 -1.76
C ASN A 2 -1.80 29.50 -3.00
N MET A 3 -2.14 28.40 -3.68
CA MET A 3 -3.22 28.44 -4.66
C MET A 3 -4.55 28.59 -3.91
N PRO A 4 -5.38 29.60 -4.24
CA PRO A 4 -6.73 29.67 -3.69
C PRO A 4 -7.50 28.43 -4.12
N VAL A 5 -7.85 27.58 -3.16
CA VAL A 5 -8.69 26.41 -3.40
C VAL A 5 -10.06 26.94 -3.83
N LYS A 6 -10.47 26.67 -5.07
CA LYS A 6 -11.83 26.94 -5.51
C LYS A 6 -12.76 26.01 -4.74
N ILE A 7 -13.47 26.53 -3.74
CA ILE A 7 -14.47 25.82 -2.94
C ILE A 7 -15.81 25.71 -3.71
N GLN A 8 -15.74 25.38 -5.01
CA GLN A 8 -16.92 24.97 -5.76
C GLN A 8 -16.89 23.46 -5.83
N TYR A 9 -17.36 22.81 -4.78
CA TYR A 9 -17.58 21.37 -4.80
C TYR A 9 -18.74 21.05 -5.73
N PHE A 10 -18.66 19.91 -6.42
CA PHE A 10 -19.81 19.38 -7.14
C PHE A 10 -20.96 19.17 -6.17
N LYS A 11 -22.01 19.99 -6.27
CA LYS A 11 -23.21 19.84 -5.45
C LYS A 11 -24.13 18.82 -6.11
N ASN A 12 -24.07 17.58 -5.63
CA ASN A 12 -25.00 16.54 -6.06
C ASN A 12 -26.40 16.92 -5.53
N THR A 13 -27.35 17.15 -6.43
CA THR A 13 -28.73 17.56 -6.07
C THR A 13 -29.50 16.51 -5.28
N LYS A 14 -29.01 15.26 -5.23
CA LYS A 14 -29.55 14.19 -4.40
C LYS A 14 -29.06 14.23 -2.95
N ASN A 15 -28.01 14.99 -2.65
CA ASN A 15 -27.41 15.04 -1.33
C ASN A 15 -28.02 16.19 -0.51
N ARG A 16 -28.41 15.90 0.74
CA ARG A 16 -28.81 16.91 1.72
C ARG A 16 -27.60 17.31 2.57
N GLU A 17 -27.51 18.59 2.90
CA GLU A 17 -26.55 19.09 3.90
C GLU A 17 -26.95 18.59 5.29
N LEU A 18 -26.00 18.02 6.04
CA LEU A 18 -26.24 17.58 7.41
C LEU A 18 -26.37 18.81 8.33
N SER A 19 -27.32 18.76 9.27
CA SER A 19 -27.39 19.72 10.36
C SER A 19 -26.24 19.52 11.35
N GLN A 20 -25.94 20.52 12.18
CA GLN A 20 -24.90 20.41 13.19
C GLN A 20 -25.13 19.22 14.13
N THR A 21 -26.38 18.99 14.55
CA THR A 21 -26.75 17.85 15.39
C THR A 21 -26.46 16.50 14.73
N GLU A 22 -26.66 16.39 13.42
CA GLU A 22 -26.36 15.17 12.65
C GLU A 22 -24.86 14.97 12.46
N LEU A 23 -24.11 16.05 12.25
CA LEU A 23 -22.65 16.01 12.23
C LEU A 23 -22.07 15.57 13.59
N ASP A 24 -22.60 16.10 14.69
CA ASP A 24 -22.18 15.74 16.04
C ASP A 24 -22.58 14.29 16.40
N ALA A 25 -23.71 13.80 15.89
CA ALA A 25 -24.10 12.41 16.01
C ALA A 25 -23.13 11.50 15.24
N LEU A 26 -22.84 11.82 13.98
CA LEU A 26 -21.88 11.09 13.16
C LEU A 26 -20.48 11.06 13.80
N ALA A 27 -20.01 12.19 14.34
CA ALA A 27 -18.72 12.26 15.03
C ALA A 27 -18.67 11.29 16.22
N ARG A 28 -19.73 11.25 17.04
CA ARG A 28 -19.82 10.32 18.18
C ARG A 28 -19.87 8.86 17.74
N GLU A 29 -20.56 8.55 16.65
CA GLU A 29 -20.59 7.19 16.09
C GLU A 29 -19.21 6.76 15.59
N LEU A 30 -18.49 7.63 14.89
CA LEU A 30 -17.12 7.35 14.43
C LEU A 30 -16.14 7.19 15.60
N ASP A 31 -16.26 8.03 16.63
CA ASP A 31 -15.43 7.91 17.84
C ASP A 31 -15.72 6.63 18.61
N ALA A 32 -16.99 6.21 18.68
CA ALA A 32 -17.38 4.93 19.29
C ALA A 32 -16.75 3.73 18.55
N ILE A 33 -16.82 3.71 17.22
CA ILE A 33 -16.18 2.66 16.39
C ILE A 33 -14.67 2.66 16.60
N LYS A 34 -14.04 3.85 16.60
CA LYS A 34 -12.60 3.97 16.87
C LYS A 34 -12.24 3.39 18.24
N GLN A 35 -13.02 3.71 19.27
CA GLN A 35 -12.75 3.22 20.62
C GLN A 35 -12.92 1.70 20.71
N GLU A 36 -13.98 1.15 20.11
CA GLU A 36 -14.21 -0.30 20.04
C GLU A 36 -13.01 -1.03 19.40
N VAL A 37 -12.49 -0.51 18.30
CA VAL A 37 -11.32 -1.09 17.62
C VAL A 37 -10.05 -0.95 18.47
N LEU A 38 -9.84 0.20 19.12
CA LEU A 38 -8.68 0.39 20.02
C LEU A 38 -8.73 -0.54 21.23
N ASP A 39 -9.92 -0.85 21.73
CA ASP A 39 -10.12 -1.77 22.85
C ASP A 39 -9.93 -3.25 22.44
N ASP A 40 -10.18 -3.60 21.17
CA ASP A 40 -9.95 -4.96 20.62
C ASP A 40 -8.48 -5.22 20.26
N ILE A 41 -7.77 -4.21 19.74
CA ILE A 41 -6.36 -4.34 19.34
C ILE A 41 -5.51 -4.76 20.54
N GLY A 42 -4.75 -5.85 20.39
CA GLY A 42 -3.87 -6.29 21.46
C GLY A 42 -3.09 -7.56 21.18
N GLU A 43 -2.95 -8.41 22.20
CA GLU A 43 -2.04 -9.56 22.18
C GLU A 43 -2.33 -10.56 21.05
N LYS A 44 -3.59 -10.65 20.59
CA LYS A 44 -3.97 -11.49 19.46
C LYS A 44 -3.29 -11.02 18.17
N ASP A 45 -3.32 -9.73 17.89
CA ASP A 45 -2.71 -9.10 16.71
C ASP A 45 -1.18 -9.16 16.79
N ALA A 46 -0.63 -8.90 17.99
CA ALA A 46 0.80 -9.04 18.24
C ALA A 46 1.28 -10.48 17.97
N LYS A 47 0.54 -11.49 18.43
CA LYS A 47 0.84 -12.90 18.15
C LYS A 47 0.72 -13.23 16.66
N TYR A 48 -0.30 -12.67 16.00
CA TYR A 48 -0.51 -12.86 14.56
C TYR A 48 0.69 -12.35 13.76
N ILE A 49 1.09 -11.09 13.92
CA ILE A 49 2.19 -10.52 13.13
C ILE A 49 3.53 -11.18 13.43
N LYS A 50 3.78 -11.58 14.69
CA LYS A 50 4.97 -12.36 15.06
C LYS A 50 5.00 -13.73 14.37
N LYS A 51 3.85 -14.40 14.22
CA LYS A 51 3.75 -15.67 13.46
C LYS A 51 3.98 -15.45 11.97
N VAL A 52 3.40 -14.40 11.38
CA VAL A 52 3.65 -14.02 9.99
C VAL A 52 5.14 -13.77 9.76
N TYR A 53 5.77 -12.96 10.62
CA TYR A 53 7.20 -12.70 10.58
C TYR A 53 8.02 -13.99 10.63
N ALA A 54 7.73 -14.89 11.57
CA ALA A 54 8.41 -16.17 11.68
C ALA A 54 8.22 -17.03 10.43
N ALA A 55 7.00 -17.13 9.90
CA ALA A 55 6.69 -17.90 8.70
C ALA A 55 7.48 -17.40 7.48
N ILE A 56 7.59 -16.08 7.30
CA ILE A 56 8.39 -15.47 6.23
C ILE A 56 9.87 -15.86 6.37
N ARG A 57 10.45 -15.72 7.58
CA ARG A 57 11.87 -16.00 7.83
C ARG A 57 12.19 -17.48 7.62
N TYR A 58 11.39 -18.39 8.19
CA TYR A 58 11.61 -19.82 8.03
C TYR A 58 11.40 -20.29 6.58
N SER A 59 10.35 -19.83 5.90
CA SER A 59 10.14 -20.15 4.48
C SER A 59 11.27 -19.59 3.61
N SER A 60 11.80 -18.41 3.92
CA SER A 60 12.96 -17.84 3.20
C SER A 60 14.22 -18.69 3.37
N ILE A 61 14.52 -19.13 4.59
CA ILE A 61 15.69 -19.96 4.90
C ILE A 61 15.55 -21.34 4.25
N LEU A 62 14.43 -22.02 4.47
CA LEU A 62 14.15 -23.34 3.90
C LEU A 62 14.13 -23.29 2.38
N GLY A 63 13.50 -22.27 1.80
CA GLY A 63 13.46 -22.07 0.36
C GLY A 63 14.86 -21.97 -0.26
N ARG A 64 15.74 -21.16 0.34
CA ARG A 64 17.16 -21.06 -0.08
C ARG A 64 17.89 -22.39 0.11
N ALA A 65 17.70 -23.06 1.24
CA ALA A 65 18.30 -24.37 1.52
C ALA A 65 17.89 -25.43 0.47
N CYS A 66 16.62 -25.48 0.08
CA CYS A 66 16.15 -26.37 -0.98
C CYS A 66 16.84 -26.08 -2.33
N LEU A 67 17.10 -24.81 -2.65
CA LEU A 67 17.80 -24.45 -3.88
C LEU A 67 19.28 -24.88 -3.88
N PHE A 68 19.92 -25.06 -2.72
CA PHE A 68 21.26 -25.66 -2.65
C PHE A 68 21.29 -27.13 -3.07
N ALA A 69 20.15 -27.84 -3.06
CA ALA A 69 20.04 -29.18 -3.64
C ALA A 69 20.01 -29.19 -5.19
N GLY A 70 20.18 -28.02 -5.83
CA GLY A 70 20.50 -27.87 -7.24
C GLY A 70 19.37 -28.27 -8.19
N TRP A 71 19.71 -29.01 -9.25
CA TRP A 71 18.81 -29.35 -10.37
C TRP A 71 17.74 -30.41 -10.02
N PHE A 72 17.70 -30.93 -8.79
CA PHE A 72 16.71 -31.93 -8.41
C PHE A 72 15.28 -31.34 -8.45
N PRO A 73 14.39 -31.80 -9.36
CA PRO A 73 13.15 -31.07 -9.64
C PRO A 73 12.24 -30.77 -8.46
N PRO A 74 11.98 -31.74 -7.57
CA PRO A 74 11.18 -31.48 -6.37
C PRO A 74 11.81 -30.43 -5.45
N ALA A 75 13.13 -30.41 -5.30
CA ALA A 75 13.79 -29.45 -4.42
C ALA A 75 13.78 -28.03 -4.98
N TRP A 76 14.03 -27.82 -6.28
CA TRP A 76 13.98 -26.47 -6.83
C TRP A 76 12.55 -25.92 -6.92
N LEU A 77 11.55 -26.78 -7.19
CA LEU A 77 10.14 -26.40 -7.17
C LEU A 77 9.69 -26.00 -5.76
N LEU A 78 10.00 -26.81 -4.75
CA LEU A 78 9.69 -26.50 -3.36
C LEU A 78 10.42 -25.24 -2.91
N GLY A 79 11.71 -25.10 -3.24
CA GLY A 79 12.51 -23.93 -2.90
C GLY A 79 11.94 -22.65 -3.49
N THR A 80 11.59 -22.67 -4.78
CA THR A 80 10.96 -21.55 -5.48
C THR A 80 9.59 -21.23 -4.89
N GLY A 81 8.78 -22.23 -4.57
CA GLY A 81 7.46 -22.06 -3.95
C GLY A 81 7.55 -21.40 -2.57
N LEU A 82 8.46 -21.87 -1.71
CA LEU A 82 8.68 -21.30 -0.37
C LEU A 82 9.18 -19.85 -0.43
N LEU A 83 10.07 -19.53 -1.36
CA LEU A 83 10.54 -18.16 -1.56
C LEU A 83 9.46 -17.25 -2.13
N SER A 84 8.64 -17.76 -3.04
CA SER A 84 7.49 -17.03 -3.59
C SER A 84 6.47 -16.72 -2.49
N PHE A 85 6.13 -17.71 -1.66
CA PHE A 85 5.27 -17.52 -0.50
C PHE A 85 5.84 -16.48 0.47
N ALA A 86 7.12 -16.60 0.84
CA ALA A 86 7.78 -15.66 1.73
C ALA A 86 7.74 -14.23 1.16
N LYS A 87 8.00 -14.07 -0.14
CA LYS A 87 7.98 -12.76 -0.81
C LYS A 87 6.59 -12.14 -0.84
N ILE A 88 5.54 -12.92 -1.12
CA ILE A 88 4.14 -12.43 -1.14
C ILE A 88 3.72 -11.96 0.26
N MET A 89 4.00 -12.78 1.28
CA MET A 89 3.69 -12.45 2.68
C MET A 89 4.48 -11.22 3.17
N GLU A 90 5.78 -11.13 2.86
CA GLU A 90 6.60 -9.95 3.16
C GLU A 90 6.06 -8.70 2.45
N ASN A 91 5.49 -8.84 1.25
CA ASN A 91 4.98 -7.71 0.49
C ASN A 91 3.72 -7.14 1.13
N MET A 92 2.62 -7.88 1.16
CA MET A 92 1.31 -7.30 1.50
C MET A 92 0.88 -7.53 2.95
N GLU A 93 1.39 -8.56 3.64
CA GLU A 93 0.95 -8.88 5.00
C GLU A 93 1.84 -8.26 6.08
N LEU A 94 3.17 -8.26 5.86
CA LEU A 94 4.12 -7.72 6.83
C LEU A 94 4.60 -6.31 6.45
N GLY A 95 5.33 -6.18 5.35
CA GLY A 95 6.04 -4.95 5.03
C GLY A 95 5.12 -3.76 4.79
N HIS A 96 4.10 -3.91 3.95
CA HIS A 96 3.09 -2.88 3.71
C HIS A 96 2.43 -2.39 5.01
N ASN A 97 1.89 -3.32 5.81
CA ASN A 97 1.16 -3.01 7.04
C ASN A 97 2.06 -2.35 8.09
N VAL A 98 3.28 -2.86 8.28
CA VAL A 98 4.26 -2.23 9.17
C VAL A 98 4.64 -0.84 8.69
N MET A 99 4.89 -0.65 7.40
CA MET A 99 5.23 0.65 6.83
C MET A 99 4.10 1.69 6.90
N HIS A 100 2.85 1.24 7.03
CA HIS A 100 1.70 2.08 7.35
C HIS A 100 1.55 2.40 8.84
N GLY A 101 2.41 1.85 9.70
CA GLY A 101 2.38 2.07 11.15
C GLY A 101 1.33 1.22 11.89
N GLN A 102 0.73 0.21 11.24
CA GLN A 102 -0.35 -0.60 11.80
C GLN A 102 0.03 -1.29 13.13
N TYR A 103 1.32 -1.55 13.35
CA TYR A 103 1.85 -2.23 14.53
C TYR A 103 2.69 -1.32 15.45
N ASP A 104 2.72 0.00 15.23
CA ASP A 104 3.54 0.94 16.02
C ASP A 104 3.15 0.97 17.51
N TRP A 105 1.88 0.68 17.81
CA TRP A 105 1.36 0.55 19.18
C TRP A 105 2.06 -0.56 19.99
N MET A 106 2.65 -1.57 19.34
CA MET A 106 3.39 -2.64 20.00
C MET A 106 4.71 -2.15 20.60
N ASN A 107 5.22 -1.00 20.15
CA ASN A 107 6.53 -0.46 20.50
C ASN A 107 7.69 -1.48 20.35
N ASP A 108 7.54 -2.39 19.39
CA ASP A 108 8.53 -3.41 19.05
C ASP A 108 9.38 -2.91 17.88
N PRO A 109 10.71 -2.77 18.04
CA PRO A 109 11.57 -2.17 17.00
C PRO A 109 11.57 -2.96 15.69
N ARG A 110 11.18 -4.23 15.70
CA ARG A 110 11.08 -5.07 14.49
C ARG A 110 9.90 -4.70 13.60
N PHE A 111 8.88 -4.02 14.16
CA PHE A 111 7.63 -3.69 13.49
C PHE A 111 7.35 -2.18 13.48
N LYS A 112 8.39 -1.36 13.70
CA LYS A 112 8.27 0.10 13.76
C LYS A 112 8.27 0.71 12.36
N GLY A 113 7.14 1.26 11.92
CA GLY A 113 6.92 1.73 10.55
C GLY A 113 7.87 2.83 10.08
N THR A 114 8.35 3.67 11.00
CA THR A 114 9.31 4.75 10.70
C THR A 114 10.72 4.26 10.40
N THR A 115 11.12 3.10 10.91
CA THR A 115 12.48 2.53 10.74
C THR A 115 12.49 1.20 9.98
N TYR A 116 11.32 0.67 9.63
CA TYR A 116 11.21 -0.58 8.90
C TYR A 116 11.71 -0.41 7.46
N GLU A 117 12.63 -1.28 7.06
CA GLU A 117 13.09 -1.44 5.68
C GLU A 117 12.35 -2.61 5.04
N TRP A 118 11.44 -2.28 4.14
CA TRP A 118 10.68 -3.26 3.39
C TRP A 118 11.50 -3.76 2.20
N ASP A 119 11.60 -5.08 2.04
CA ASP A 119 12.22 -5.71 0.88
C ASP A 119 11.35 -5.51 -0.37
N ILE A 120 11.42 -4.31 -0.94
CA ILE A 120 10.88 -3.93 -2.24
C ILE A 120 11.96 -3.25 -3.07
N VAL A 121 11.64 -2.99 -4.33
CA VAL A 121 12.57 -2.38 -5.29
C VAL A 121 12.95 -0.93 -4.92
N GLY A 122 12.11 -0.21 -4.17
CA GLY A 122 12.35 1.17 -3.72
C GLY A 122 12.81 1.26 -2.26
N THR A 123 13.27 2.44 -1.83
CA THR A 123 13.58 2.67 -0.42
C THR A 123 12.32 2.91 0.41
N SER A 124 12.41 2.61 1.70
CA SER A 124 11.35 2.87 2.67
C SER A 124 10.96 4.36 2.73
N ASP A 125 11.92 5.28 2.60
CA ASP A 125 11.68 6.73 2.56
C ASP A 125 10.91 7.16 1.29
N ASN A 126 11.25 6.58 0.14
CA ASN A 126 10.50 6.84 -1.09
C ASN A 126 9.05 6.38 -0.94
N TRP A 127 8.81 5.22 -0.33
CA TRP A 127 7.46 4.74 -0.04
C TRP A 127 6.72 5.68 0.93
N ARG A 128 7.35 6.09 2.02
CA ARG A 128 6.74 7.02 2.98
C ARG A 128 6.34 8.35 2.32
N GLN A 129 7.16 8.88 1.41
CA GLN A 129 6.81 10.11 0.71
C GLN A 129 5.76 9.90 -0.39
N THR A 130 5.96 8.92 -1.27
CA THR A 130 5.13 8.74 -2.47
C THR A 130 3.80 8.06 -2.17
N HIS A 131 3.80 7.08 -1.28
CA HIS A 131 2.60 6.33 -0.94
C HIS A 131 1.93 6.87 0.33
N ASN A 132 2.64 6.89 1.48
CA ASN A 132 1.98 7.32 2.73
C ASN A 132 1.60 8.80 2.72
N TYR A 133 2.49 9.68 2.25
CA TYR A 133 2.16 11.10 2.18
C TYR A 133 1.36 11.45 0.93
N LYS A 134 1.94 11.37 -0.27
CA LYS A 134 1.24 11.84 -1.49
C LYS A 134 -0.04 11.06 -1.76
N HIS A 135 0.03 9.74 -1.87
CA HIS A 135 -1.11 8.92 -2.26
C HIS A 135 -2.20 8.86 -1.19
N HIS A 136 -1.88 8.66 0.10
CA HIS A 136 -2.91 8.55 1.16
C HIS A 136 -3.38 9.90 1.74
N THR A 137 -2.60 10.99 1.61
CA THR A 137 -3.08 12.33 2.04
C THR A 137 -3.89 13.03 0.94
N TYR A 138 -3.48 12.85 -0.32
CA TYR A 138 -4.09 13.51 -1.48
C TYR A 138 -4.75 12.52 -2.44
N THR A 139 -5.28 11.41 -1.92
CA THR A 139 -5.85 10.33 -2.72
C THR A 139 -6.82 10.86 -3.76
N ASN A 140 -6.61 10.48 -5.03
CA ASN A 140 -7.44 10.90 -6.16
C ASN A 140 -7.49 12.43 -6.42
N ILE A 141 -6.58 13.21 -5.85
CA ILE A 141 -6.46 14.65 -6.16
C ILE A 141 -5.48 14.83 -7.32
N LYS A 142 -6.04 15.20 -8.48
CA LYS A 142 -5.27 15.35 -9.73
C LYS A 142 -4.12 16.35 -9.54
N GLY A 143 -2.91 15.92 -9.91
CA GLY A 143 -1.70 16.75 -9.80
C GLY A 143 -1.03 16.70 -8.43
N MET A 144 -1.61 16.01 -7.46
CA MET A 144 -1.03 15.77 -6.12
C MET A 144 -0.75 14.28 -5.89
N ASP A 145 -1.72 13.44 -6.24
CA ASP A 145 -1.55 11.99 -6.29
C ASP A 145 -1.04 11.60 -7.67
N ASP A 146 0.23 11.21 -7.73
CA ASP A 146 0.85 10.77 -8.97
C ASP A 146 0.20 9.46 -9.47
N ASP A 147 -0.50 8.70 -8.61
CA ASP A 147 -1.11 7.40 -8.92
C ASP A 147 -2.27 7.52 -9.91
N ILE A 148 -2.83 8.72 -10.02
CA ILE A 148 -3.88 9.06 -10.97
C ILE A 148 -3.32 9.88 -12.14
N GLY A 149 -3.25 9.24 -13.30
CA GLY A 149 -2.97 9.95 -14.56
C GLY A 149 -1.56 9.81 -15.12
N TYR A 150 -0.88 8.69 -14.84
CA TYR A 150 0.38 8.29 -15.50
C TYR A 150 0.36 8.22 -17.03
N GLY A 151 -0.80 8.42 -17.66
CA GLY A 151 -0.96 8.38 -19.12
C GLY A 151 -0.79 6.98 -19.73
N LEU A 152 -0.33 5.99 -18.96
CA LEU A 152 -0.30 4.58 -19.33
C LEU A 152 -1.72 4.01 -19.45
N LEU A 153 -2.54 4.27 -18.42
CA LEU A 153 -3.95 3.91 -18.39
C LEU A 153 -4.84 5.15 -18.42
N ARG A 154 -5.93 5.06 -19.18
CA ARG A 154 -7.07 5.96 -19.15
C ARG A 154 -8.05 5.47 -18.08
N LEU A 155 -8.00 6.11 -16.92
CA LEU A 155 -8.79 5.83 -15.73
C LEU A 155 -10.07 6.68 -15.65
N PHE A 156 -10.11 7.84 -16.33
CA PHE A 156 -11.22 8.81 -16.21
C PHE A 156 -11.75 9.28 -17.57
N PRO A 157 -13.05 9.61 -17.67
CA PRO A 157 -13.66 10.18 -18.87
C PRO A 157 -12.97 11.46 -19.37
N GLU A 158 -12.50 12.31 -18.44
CA GLU A 158 -11.91 13.63 -18.70
C GLU A 158 -10.49 13.53 -19.30
N GLN A 159 -9.84 12.37 -19.23
CA GLN A 159 -8.55 12.17 -19.89
C GLN A 159 -8.75 12.10 -21.40
N ARG A 160 -8.06 13.00 -22.12
CA ARG A 160 -8.06 13.04 -23.59
C ARG A 160 -7.77 11.65 -24.14
N TRP A 161 -8.72 11.13 -24.92
CA TRP A 161 -8.60 9.83 -25.53
C TRP A 161 -7.44 9.78 -26.55
N LYS A 162 -6.78 8.62 -26.63
CA LYS A 162 -5.72 8.28 -27.58
C LYS A 162 -5.91 6.83 -28.06
N PRO A 163 -5.63 6.50 -29.33
CA PRO A 163 -5.81 5.14 -29.86
C PRO A 163 -5.06 4.05 -29.10
N GLY A 164 -3.89 4.38 -28.54
CA GLY A 164 -3.12 3.44 -27.70
C GLY A 164 -3.90 2.90 -26.50
N PHE A 165 -4.94 3.60 -26.04
CA PHE A 165 -5.77 3.14 -24.93
C PHE A 165 -6.60 1.88 -25.24
N LEU A 166 -6.79 1.53 -26.51
CA LEU A 166 -7.44 0.27 -26.90
C LEU A 166 -6.63 -0.96 -26.46
N LEU A 167 -5.31 -0.79 -26.33
CA LEU A 167 -4.38 -1.87 -26.00
C LEU A 167 -4.03 -1.91 -24.50
N GLN A 168 -4.68 -1.09 -23.66
CA GLN A 168 -4.49 -1.09 -22.21
C GLN A 168 -4.62 -2.48 -21.55
N PRO A 169 -5.57 -3.36 -21.94
CA PRO A 169 -5.61 -4.71 -21.37
C PRO A 169 -4.32 -5.49 -21.57
N LEU A 170 -3.58 -5.22 -22.66
CA LEU A 170 -2.30 -5.87 -22.95
C LEU A 170 -1.16 -5.27 -22.11
N TYR A 171 -1.10 -3.96 -21.94
CA TYR A 171 -0.04 -3.30 -21.14
C TYR A 171 -0.29 -3.43 -19.63
N ALA A 172 -1.54 -3.62 -19.20
CA ALA A 172 -1.90 -3.81 -17.80
C ALA A 172 -1.29 -5.11 -17.23
N ILE A 173 -1.21 -6.18 -18.02
CA ILE A 173 -0.64 -7.47 -17.59
C ILE A 173 0.83 -7.32 -17.15
N PRO A 174 1.78 -6.86 -17.99
CA PRO A 174 3.15 -6.66 -17.56
C PRO A 174 3.27 -5.60 -16.46
N PHE A 175 2.39 -4.58 -16.45
CA PHE A 175 2.36 -3.61 -15.35
C PHE A 175 2.02 -4.27 -14.00
N CYS A 176 1.02 -5.17 -13.96
CA CYS A 176 0.70 -5.93 -12.75
C CYS A 176 1.84 -6.86 -12.32
N LEU A 177 2.46 -7.56 -13.26
CA LEU A 177 3.58 -8.47 -12.98
C LEU A 177 4.84 -7.72 -12.49
N LEU A 178 5.03 -6.49 -12.95
CA LEU A 178 6.17 -5.63 -12.63
C LEU A 178 5.81 -4.49 -11.68
N PHE A 179 4.72 -4.63 -10.92
CA PHE A 179 4.16 -3.54 -10.10
C PHE A 179 5.20 -2.88 -9.19
N GLN A 180 6.05 -3.66 -8.52
CA GLN A 180 7.10 -3.14 -7.63
C GLN A 180 8.12 -2.24 -8.36
N TRP A 181 8.37 -2.49 -9.65
CA TRP A 181 9.22 -1.63 -10.48
C TRP A 181 8.52 -0.32 -10.84
N GLY A 182 7.20 -0.36 -11.08
CA GLY A 182 6.38 0.84 -11.25
C GLY A 182 6.41 1.74 -10.00
N LEU A 183 6.34 1.15 -8.80
CA LEU A 183 6.46 1.89 -7.54
C LEU A 183 7.81 2.61 -7.40
N ARG A 184 8.93 1.95 -7.76
CA ARG A 184 10.26 2.56 -7.74
C ARG A 184 10.41 3.73 -8.71
N SER A 185 9.79 3.65 -9.89
CA SER A 185 9.89 4.73 -10.90
C SER A 185 9.27 6.07 -10.46
N LYS A 186 8.53 6.08 -9.34
CA LYS A 186 8.13 7.29 -8.63
C LYS A 186 9.36 7.84 -7.90
N THR A 187 10.20 8.56 -8.61
CA THR A 187 11.40 9.20 -8.04
C THR A 187 10.98 10.35 -7.13
N LEU A 188 11.73 10.57 -6.04
CA LEU A 188 11.88 11.86 -5.38
C LEU A 188 12.14 12.93 -6.46
N LYS A 189 11.09 13.63 -6.93
CA LYS A 189 11.31 14.96 -7.48
C LYS A 189 11.77 15.78 -6.28
N SER A 190 13.04 16.16 -6.28
CA SER A 190 13.55 17.14 -5.33
C SER A 190 12.58 18.30 -5.30
N LEU A 191 12.18 18.67 -4.08
CA LEU A 191 11.57 19.96 -3.84
C LEU A 191 12.70 20.98 -4.01
N ASP A 192 13.00 21.33 -5.26
CA ASP A 192 13.71 22.57 -5.61
C ASP A 192 12.65 23.62 -5.99
#